data_AF-A0A2D8CIX6-F1
#
_entry.id   AF-A0A2D8CIX6-F1
#
_cell.length_a   1.000
_cell.length_b   1.000
_cell.length_c   1.000
_cell.angle_alpha   90.00
_cell.angle_beta   90.00
_cell.angle_gamma   90.00
#
_symmetry.space_group_name_H-M   'P 1'
#
loop_
_entity.id
_entity.type
_entity.pdbx_description
1 polymer ?
#
loop_
_entity_poly.entity_id
_entity_poly.type
_entity_poly.pdbx_seq_one_letter_code
_entity_poly.pdbx_strand_id
1 'polypeptide(L)'
;MKKLSIYTILLAMVMLSFQACGPSEEERRAAEKARLDSLRQVEEQRIAEMMQAREDSIARAQMQQEVEEEEQGPNFAEDGTYIAQVGAFRSEDAANNYKAKLSDREYPHVYTVKIGNEETGDVWYRLRVGFFADKTDAEEFGAELGAELNTGYWVSKVERSGS
;
A
#
# COMPACT_ATOMS: atom_id res chain seq x y z
N MET A 1 59.74 -51.31 56.25
CA MET A 1 58.80 -51.55 55.12
C MET A 1 57.34 -51.13 55.39
N LYS A 2 56.87 -50.95 56.64
CA LYS A 2 55.48 -50.51 56.92
C LYS A 2 55.12 -49.08 56.46
N LYS A 3 56.08 -48.14 56.46
CA LYS A 3 55.81 -46.74 56.08
C LYS A 3 55.61 -46.55 54.57
N LEU A 4 56.33 -47.32 53.73
CA LEU A 4 56.23 -47.25 52.27
C LEU A 4 54.84 -47.71 51.75
N SER A 5 54.23 -48.67 52.45
CA SER A 5 52.89 -49.19 52.11
C SER A 5 51.77 -48.22 52.47
N ILE A 6 51.99 -47.35 53.47
CA ILE A 6 51.00 -46.34 53.86
C ILE A 6 50.99 -45.19 52.85
N TYR A 7 52.18 -44.73 52.41
CA TYR A 7 52.27 -43.65 51.43
C TYR A 7 51.70 -44.03 50.05
N THR A 8 51.82 -45.29 49.64
CA THR A 8 51.25 -45.79 48.36
C THR A 8 49.73 -45.87 48.39
N ILE A 9 49.14 -46.31 49.52
CA ILE A 9 47.68 -46.30 49.69
C ILE A 9 47.13 -44.87 49.74
N LEU A 10 47.83 -43.95 50.40
CA LEU A 10 47.44 -42.54 50.47
C LEU A 10 47.51 -41.86 49.10
N LEU A 11 48.55 -42.17 48.30
CA LEU A 11 48.69 -41.67 46.93
C LEU A 11 47.58 -42.21 46.01
N ALA A 12 47.21 -43.49 46.14
CA ALA A 12 46.14 -44.10 45.36
C ALA A 12 44.75 -43.50 45.70
N MET A 13 44.51 -43.18 46.98
CA MET A 13 43.27 -42.55 47.42
C MET A 13 43.13 -41.11 46.91
N VAL A 14 44.24 -40.36 46.83
CA VAL A 14 44.28 -39.02 46.22
C VAL A 14 44.04 -39.09 44.72
N MET A 15 44.59 -40.08 44.00
CA MET A 15 44.29 -40.27 42.57
C MET A 15 42.82 -40.61 42.30
N LEU A 16 42.16 -41.38 43.18
CA LEU A 16 40.75 -41.75 43.03
C LEU A 16 39.80 -40.55 43.22
N SER A 17 40.15 -39.55 44.03
CA SER A 17 39.38 -38.30 44.17
C SER A 17 39.37 -37.40 42.93
N PHE A 18 40.30 -37.58 41.99
CA PHE A 18 40.31 -36.84 40.71
C PHE A 18 39.44 -37.49 39.62
N GLN A 19 38.87 -38.67 39.87
CA GLN A 19 37.97 -39.35 38.93
C GLN A 19 36.47 -39.18 39.25
N ALA A 20 36.12 -38.39 40.27
CA ALA A 20 34.74 -37.92 40.46
C ALA A 20 34.43 -36.79 39.47
N CYS A 21 34.36 -37.14 38.19
CA CYS A 21 34.09 -36.24 37.08
C CYS A 21 32.57 -35.96 37.01
N GLY A 22 32.08 -35.17 37.97
CA GLY A 22 30.81 -34.46 37.84
C GLY A 22 31.10 -33.01 37.42
N PRO A 23 30.29 -32.41 36.53
CA PRO A 23 30.50 -31.01 36.15
C PRO A 23 30.45 -30.14 37.40
N SER A 24 31.42 -29.22 37.49
CA SER A 24 31.45 -28.23 38.57
C SER A 24 30.16 -27.40 38.58
N GLU A 25 29.80 -26.82 39.73
CA GLU A 25 28.56 -26.01 39.81
C GLU A 25 28.54 -24.85 38.80
N GLU A 26 29.71 -24.31 38.46
CA GLU A 26 29.85 -23.23 37.48
C GLU A 26 29.52 -23.72 36.06
N GLU A 27 29.99 -24.90 35.68
CA GLU A 27 29.67 -25.52 34.37
C GLU A 27 28.17 -25.83 34.25
N ARG A 28 27.52 -26.24 35.34
CA ARG A 28 26.07 -26.46 35.36
C ARG A 28 25.29 -25.16 35.16
N ARG A 29 25.69 -24.07 35.83
CA ARG A 29 25.08 -22.74 35.66
C ARG A 29 25.33 -22.18 34.27
N ALA A 30 26.52 -22.37 33.72
CA ALA A 30 26.86 -21.95 32.35
C ALA A 30 26.00 -22.70 31.31
N ALA A 31 25.83 -24.02 31.48
CA ALA A 31 24.99 -24.83 30.61
C ALA A 31 23.50 -24.45 30.71
N GLU A 32 22.99 -24.15 31.91
CA GLU A 32 21.61 -23.70 32.12
C GLU A 32 21.36 -22.32 31.49
N LYS A 33 22.30 -21.38 31.65
CA LYS A 33 22.23 -20.06 31.01
C LYS A 33 22.23 -20.18 29.48
N ALA A 34 23.14 -21.00 28.92
CA ALA A 34 23.19 -21.23 27.48
C ALA A 34 21.88 -21.81 26.94
N ARG A 35 21.21 -22.70 27.70
CA ARG A 35 19.88 -23.22 27.35
C ARG A 35 18.80 -22.14 27.36
N LEU A 36 18.78 -21.29 28.39
CA LEU A 36 17.81 -20.19 28.48
C LEU A 36 18.01 -19.15 27.37
N ASP A 37 19.26 -18.83 27.04
CA ASP A 37 19.60 -17.91 25.95
C ASP A 37 19.20 -18.50 24.59
N SER A 38 19.39 -19.81 24.39
CA SER A 38 18.92 -20.52 23.20
C SER A 38 17.39 -20.49 23.07
N LEU A 39 16.67 -20.68 24.18
CA LEU A 39 15.20 -20.61 24.20
C LEU A 39 14.69 -19.20 23.85
N ARG A 40 15.32 -18.16 24.38
CA ARG A 40 14.99 -16.77 24.04
C ARG A 40 15.21 -16.47 22.56
N GLN A 41 16.33 -16.93 22.01
CA GLN A 41 16.62 -16.71 20.59
C GLN A 41 15.57 -17.38 19.68
N VAL A 42 15.12 -18.59 20.01
CA VAL A 42 14.05 -19.27 19.25
C VAL A 42 12.72 -18.51 19.37
N GLU A 43 12.40 -17.99 20.55
CA GLU A 43 11.18 -17.20 20.75
C GLU A 43 11.24 -15.86 19.99
N GLU A 44 12.37 -15.15 20.03
CA GLU A 44 12.60 -13.93 19.26
C GLU A 44 12.49 -14.18 17.75
N GLN A 45 13.05 -15.28 17.26
CA GLN A 45 12.93 -15.69 15.85
C GLN A 45 11.47 -15.95 15.47
N ARG A 46 10.72 -16.67 16.32
CA ARG A 46 9.29 -16.92 16.09
C ARG A 46 8.47 -15.63 16.08
N ILE A 47 8.75 -14.71 17.01
CA ILE A 47 8.07 -13.42 17.08
C ILE A 47 8.39 -12.59 15.82
N ALA A 48 9.65 -12.55 15.39
CA ALA A 48 10.07 -11.86 14.17
C ALA A 48 9.38 -12.42 12.91
N GLU A 49 9.33 -13.75 12.77
CA GLU A 49 8.64 -14.42 11.66
C GLU A 49 7.14 -14.09 11.65
N MET A 50 6.50 -14.09 12.83
CA MET A 50 5.08 -13.74 12.95
C MET A 50 4.81 -12.27 12.59
N MET A 51 5.68 -11.34 13.02
CA MET A 51 5.56 -9.93 12.64
C MET A 51 5.76 -9.74 11.14
N GLN A 52 6.76 -10.37 10.55
CA GLN A 52 7.01 -10.31 9.11
C GLN A 52 5.84 -10.89 8.30
N ALA A 53 5.32 -12.06 8.69
CA ALA A 53 4.17 -12.65 8.01
C ALA A 53 2.93 -11.75 8.09
N ARG A 54 2.75 -11.03 9.21
CA ARG A 54 1.67 -10.05 9.36
C ARG A 54 1.87 -8.86 8.43
N GLU A 55 3.07 -8.29 8.39
CA GLU A 55 3.40 -7.19 7.48
C GLU A 55 3.20 -7.59 6.02
N ASP A 56 3.69 -8.76 5.61
CA ASP A 56 3.50 -9.30 4.26
C ASP A 56 2.00 -9.50 3.93
N SER A 57 1.20 -9.93 4.91
CA SER A 57 -0.25 -10.08 4.73
C SER A 57 -0.96 -8.74 4.54
N ILE A 58 -0.55 -7.71 5.28
CA ILE A 58 -1.10 -6.35 5.17
C ILE A 58 -0.71 -5.74 3.84
N ALA A 59 0.56 -5.86 3.44
CA ALA A 59 1.04 -5.34 2.17
C ALA A 59 0.31 -5.98 0.98
N ARG A 60 0.10 -7.30 1.02
CA ARG A 60 -0.69 -8.00 -0.01
C ARG A 60 -2.15 -7.56 -0.03
N ALA A 61 -2.78 -7.38 1.12
CA ALA A 61 -4.16 -6.91 1.20
C ALA A 61 -4.30 -5.48 0.66
N GLN A 62 -3.35 -4.59 0.97
CA GLN A 62 -3.32 -3.23 0.42
C GLN A 62 -3.13 -3.24 -1.09
N MET A 63 -2.18 -4.03 -1.61
CA MET A 63 -2.00 -4.18 -3.06
C MET A 63 -3.25 -4.73 -3.74
N GLN A 64 -3.97 -5.67 -3.11
CA GLN A 64 -5.24 -6.19 -3.64
C GLN A 64 -6.32 -5.12 -3.66
N GLN A 65 -6.43 -4.32 -2.59
CA GLN A 65 -7.39 -3.21 -2.53
C GLN A 65 -7.11 -2.15 -3.61
N GLU A 66 -5.84 -1.77 -3.80
CA GLU A 66 -5.44 -0.80 -4.82
C GLU A 66 -5.76 -1.32 -6.24
N VAL A 67 -5.50 -2.60 -6.51
CA VAL A 67 -5.87 -3.22 -7.80
C VAL A 67 -7.40 -3.31 -7.96
N GLU A 68 -8.14 -3.64 -6.90
CA GLU A 68 -9.61 -3.67 -6.94
C GLU A 68 -10.22 -2.28 -7.13
N GLU A 69 -9.60 -1.23 -6.59
CA GLU A 69 -9.99 0.18 -6.81
C GLU A 69 -9.64 0.63 -8.23
N GLU A 70 -8.48 0.27 -8.77
CA GLU A 70 -8.11 0.55 -10.17
C GLU A 70 -8.96 -0.20 -11.20
N GLU A 71 -9.38 -1.44 -10.91
CA GLU A 71 -10.24 -2.22 -11.80
C GLU A 71 -11.71 -1.75 -11.79
N GLN A 72 -12.15 -1.08 -10.73
CA GLN A 72 -13.44 -0.40 -10.69
C GLN A 72 -13.33 0.91 -11.46
N GLY A 73 -13.54 0.82 -12.77
CA GLY A 73 -13.60 1.98 -13.65
C GLY A 73 -14.57 3.07 -13.14
N PRO A 74 -14.50 4.28 -13.72
CA PRO A 74 -15.15 5.47 -13.18
C PRO A 74 -16.64 5.27 -12.87
N ASN A 75 -17.03 5.62 -11.64
CA ASN A 75 -18.39 5.47 -11.13
C ASN A 75 -19.31 6.58 -11.66
N PHE A 76 -19.82 6.38 -12.87
CA PHE A 76 -20.77 7.31 -13.47
C PHE A 76 -22.18 7.11 -12.90
N ALA A 77 -22.86 8.22 -12.63
CA ALA A 77 -24.26 8.27 -12.20
C ALA A 77 -25.12 8.97 -13.27
N GLU A 78 -26.13 8.30 -13.84
CA GLU A 78 -27.00 8.89 -14.88
C GLU A 78 -27.64 10.22 -14.46
N ASP A 79 -28.02 10.35 -13.19
CA ASP A 79 -28.63 11.54 -12.60
C ASP A 79 -27.66 12.34 -11.71
N GLY A 80 -26.35 12.10 -11.86
CA GLY A 80 -25.29 12.74 -11.08
C GLY A 80 -25.41 14.28 -11.02
N THR A 81 -25.01 14.82 -9.87
CA THR A 81 -25.07 16.26 -9.57
C THR A 81 -23.79 16.99 -9.97
N TYR A 82 -22.70 16.25 -10.16
CA TYR A 82 -21.39 16.76 -10.55
C TYR A 82 -21.03 16.30 -11.97
N ILE A 83 -20.28 17.14 -12.68
CA ILE A 83 -19.74 16.83 -13.99
C ILE A 83 -18.24 17.12 -14.03
N ALA A 84 -17.48 16.18 -14.56
CA ALA A 84 -16.06 16.36 -14.80
C ALA A 84 -15.86 17.13 -16.12
N GLN A 85 -15.09 18.20 -16.06
CA GLN A 85 -14.68 18.94 -17.24
C GLN A 85 -13.19 18.75 -17.46
N VAL A 86 -12.80 18.27 -18.64
CA VAL A 86 -11.44 17.84 -18.99
C VAL A 86 -10.85 18.68 -20.11
N GLY A 87 -10.93 20.00 -19.92
CA GLY A 87 -10.34 20.98 -20.83
C GLY A 87 -11.28 22.10 -21.22
N ALA A 88 -10.68 23.21 -21.61
CA ALA A 88 -11.35 24.34 -22.24
C ALA A 88 -10.51 24.91 -23.36
N PHE A 89 -11.12 25.06 -24.51
CA PHE A 89 -10.45 25.38 -25.76
C PHE A 89 -11.01 26.68 -26.34
N ARG A 90 -10.17 27.44 -27.04
CA ARG A 90 -10.61 28.64 -27.78
C ARG A 90 -11.22 28.32 -29.15
N SER A 91 -11.10 27.08 -29.61
CA SER A 91 -11.61 26.59 -30.90
C SER A 91 -12.55 25.40 -30.67
N GLU A 92 -13.67 25.40 -31.41
CA GLU A 92 -14.63 24.30 -31.42
C GLU A 92 -14.01 23.02 -32.00
N ASP A 93 -13.24 23.15 -33.09
CA ASP A 93 -12.56 22.02 -33.73
C ASP A 93 -11.56 21.37 -32.79
N ALA A 94 -10.83 22.17 -32.01
CA ALA A 94 -9.92 21.64 -30.99
C ALA A 94 -10.67 20.81 -29.95
N ALA A 95 -11.78 21.34 -29.41
CA ALA A 95 -12.59 20.62 -28.44
C ALA A 95 -13.19 19.32 -29.02
N ASN A 96 -13.66 19.37 -30.26
CA ASN A 96 -14.20 18.21 -30.97
C ASN A 96 -13.14 17.15 -31.27
N ASN A 97 -11.90 17.54 -31.55
CA ASN A 97 -10.79 16.58 -31.70
C ASN A 97 -10.51 15.81 -30.41
N TYR A 98 -10.54 16.47 -29.25
CA TYR A 98 -10.41 15.78 -27.97
C TYR A 98 -11.63 14.90 -27.66
N LYS A 99 -12.84 15.38 -27.96
CA LYS A 99 -14.07 14.58 -27.85
C LYS A 99 -13.99 13.29 -28.68
N ALA A 100 -13.45 13.37 -29.89
CA ALA A 100 -13.27 12.20 -30.77
C ALA A 100 -12.23 11.21 -30.22
N LYS A 101 -11.20 11.66 -29.50
CA LYS A 101 -10.28 10.73 -28.81
C LYS A 101 -10.96 9.95 -27.69
N LEU A 102 -12.04 10.51 -27.13
CA LEU A 102 -12.81 9.88 -26.07
C LEU A 102 -13.95 9.01 -26.60
N SER A 103 -14.28 9.04 -27.89
CA SER A 103 -15.40 8.25 -28.43
C SER A 103 -15.14 6.74 -28.43
N ASP A 104 -13.87 6.33 -28.42
CA ASP A 104 -13.47 4.93 -28.33
C ASP A 104 -13.64 4.38 -26.90
N ARG A 105 -13.84 5.27 -25.93
CA ARG A 105 -14.10 4.92 -24.54
C ARG A 105 -15.61 4.96 -24.34
N GLU A 106 -16.18 3.91 -23.76
CA GLU A 106 -17.62 3.81 -23.45
C GLU A 106 -18.03 4.74 -22.30
N TYR A 107 -17.56 5.99 -22.31
CA TYR A 107 -17.91 6.99 -21.32
C TYR A 107 -19.32 7.52 -21.57
N PRO A 108 -20.19 7.55 -20.55
CA PRO A 108 -21.49 8.14 -20.67
C PRO A 108 -21.36 9.66 -20.83
N HIS A 109 -22.21 10.25 -21.66
CA HIS A 109 -22.40 11.70 -21.76
C HIS A 109 -21.11 12.52 -21.96
N VAL A 110 -20.41 12.28 -23.07
CA VAL A 110 -19.30 13.14 -23.54
C VAL A 110 -19.83 14.24 -24.45
N TYR A 111 -19.68 15.52 -24.07
CA TYR A 111 -20.16 16.64 -24.88
C TYR A 111 -19.36 17.93 -24.68
N THR A 112 -19.49 18.84 -25.64
CA THR A 112 -18.84 20.15 -25.59
C THR A 112 -19.88 21.25 -25.38
N VAL A 113 -19.59 22.19 -24.48
CA VAL A 113 -20.45 23.36 -24.22
C VAL A 113 -19.70 24.62 -24.62
N LYS A 114 -20.37 25.48 -25.41
CA LYS A 114 -19.89 26.83 -25.72
C LYS A 114 -20.30 27.78 -24.61
N ILE A 115 -19.33 28.44 -23.98
CA ILE A 115 -19.55 29.45 -22.93
C ILE A 115 -18.79 30.70 -23.29
N GLY A 116 -19.41 31.87 -23.15
CA GLY A 116 -18.77 33.15 -23.38
C GLY A 116 -19.63 34.15 -24.13
N ASN A 117 -19.00 35.24 -24.59
CA ASN A 117 -19.63 36.24 -25.42
C ASN A 117 -18.96 36.25 -26.81
N GLU A 118 -19.76 36.01 -27.84
CA GLU A 118 -19.31 36.04 -29.24
C GLU A 118 -18.91 37.44 -29.70
N GLU A 119 -19.57 38.48 -29.20
CA GLU A 119 -19.32 39.88 -29.57
C GLU A 119 -17.96 40.36 -29.08
N THR A 120 -17.49 39.86 -27.93
CA THR A 120 -16.17 40.19 -27.38
C THR A 120 -15.09 39.21 -27.83
N GLY A 121 -15.46 38.11 -28.50
CA GLY A 121 -14.56 37.03 -28.85
C GLY A 121 -14.11 36.16 -27.66
N ASP A 122 -14.66 36.38 -26.46
CA ASP A 122 -14.35 35.58 -25.27
C ASP A 122 -15.20 34.32 -25.19
N VAL A 123 -15.07 33.51 -26.23
CA VAL A 123 -15.74 32.23 -26.35
C VAL A 123 -14.79 31.11 -25.96
N TRP A 124 -15.32 30.16 -25.18
CA TRP A 124 -14.65 28.94 -24.77
C TRP A 124 -15.53 27.73 -25.05
N TYR A 125 -14.88 26.67 -25.52
CA TYR A 125 -15.47 25.37 -25.78
C TYR A 125 -14.98 24.40 -24.70
N ARG A 126 -15.88 23.99 -23.83
CA ARG A 126 -15.61 23.22 -22.62
C ARG A 126 -16.00 21.77 -22.83
N LEU A 127 -15.04 20.85 -22.72
CA LEU A 127 -15.28 19.41 -22.89
C LEU A 127 -15.67 18.79 -21.56
N ARG A 128 -16.89 18.26 -21.49
CA ARG A 128 -17.48 17.65 -20.29
C ARG A 128 -17.71 16.16 -20.52
N VAL A 129 -17.49 15.38 -19.48
CA VAL A 129 -17.52 13.91 -19.53
C VAL A 129 -18.21 13.37 -18.30
N GLY A 130 -19.24 12.56 -18.52
CA GLY A 130 -19.93 11.85 -17.46
C GLY A 130 -20.71 12.73 -16.51
N PHE A 131 -21.40 12.06 -15.61
CA PHE A 131 -22.06 12.66 -14.46
C PHE A 131 -21.70 11.80 -13.23
N PHE A 132 -21.57 12.43 -12.08
CA PHE A 132 -21.13 11.81 -10.85
C PHE A 132 -22.05 12.20 -9.70
N ALA A 133 -22.34 11.26 -8.82
CA ALA A 133 -23.11 11.52 -7.60
C ALA A 133 -22.29 12.39 -6.65
N ASP A 134 -21.01 12.06 -6.50
CA ASP A 134 -20.07 12.68 -5.58
C ASP A 134 -19.07 13.60 -6.29
N LYS A 135 -18.67 14.65 -5.59
CA LYS A 135 -17.67 15.60 -6.08
C LYS A 135 -16.29 14.94 -6.18
N THR A 136 -15.96 14.06 -5.25
CA THR A 136 -14.67 13.36 -5.16
C THR A 136 -14.45 12.48 -6.40
N ASP A 137 -15.41 11.61 -6.72
CA ASP A 137 -15.35 10.75 -7.91
C ASP A 137 -15.16 11.55 -9.20
N ALA A 138 -15.85 12.70 -9.32
CA ALA A 138 -15.69 13.61 -10.45
C ALA A 138 -14.31 14.29 -10.49
N GLU A 139 -13.72 14.58 -9.33
CA GLU A 139 -12.39 15.21 -9.21
C GLU A 139 -11.29 14.21 -9.53
N GLU A 140 -11.39 12.98 -9.04
CA GLU A 140 -10.46 11.89 -9.34
C GLU A 140 -10.47 11.55 -10.82
N PHE A 141 -11.66 11.28 -11.39
CA PHE A 141 -11.80 11.02 -12.82
C PHE A 141 -11.33 12.21 -13.68
N GLY A 142 -11.68 13.44 -13.27
CA GLY A 142 -11.24 14.65 -13.96
C GLY A 142 -9.72 14.82 -13.93
N ALA A 143 -9.07 14.50 -12.81
CA ALA A 143 -7.62 14.59 -12.65
C ALA A 143 -6.90 13.57 -13.53
N GLU A 144 -7.35 12.32 -13.51
CA GLU A 144 -6.79 11.23 -14.30
C GLU A 144 -6.93 11.52 -15.81
N LEU A 145 -8.16 11.79 -16.25
CA LEU A 145 -8.43 12.04 -17.66
C LEU A 145 -7.80 13.36 -18.15
N GLY A 146 -7.77 14.37 -17.29
CA GLY A 146 -7.08 15.63 -17.56
C GLY A 146 -5.58 15.42 -17.79
N ALA A 147 -4.91 14.66 -16.91
CA ALA A 147 -3.50 14.32 -17.04
C ALA A 147 -3.22 13.52 -18.30
N GLU A 148 -4.06 12.53 -18.62
CA GLU A 148 -3.93 11.70 -19.81
C GLU A 148 -4.04 12.52 -21.11
N LEU A 149 -5.02 13.42 -21.16
CA LEU A 149 -5.23 14.30 -22.32
C LEU A 149 -4.22 15.47 -22.36
N ASN A 150 -3.38 15.63 -21.33
CA ASN A 150 -2.52 16.78 -21.12
C ASN A 150 -3.29 18.11 -21.14
N THR A 151 -4.40 18.13 -20.41
CA THR A 151 -5.32 19.27 -20.27
C THR A 151 -5.56 19.59 -18.79
N GLY A 152 -6.05 20.80 -18.51
CA GLY A 152 -6.55 21.13 -17.18
C GLY A 152 -7.95 20.53 -16.94
N TYR A 153 -8.29 20.27 -15.68
CA TYR A 153 -9.61 19.77 -15.30
C TYR A 153 -10.26 20.64 -14.22
N TRP A 154 -11.59 20.54 -14.11
CA TRP A 154 -12.33 21.00 -12.96
C TRP A 154 -13.70 20.35 -12.88
N VAL A 155 -14.27 20.34 -11.68
CA VAL A 155 -15.62 19.80 -11.44
C VAL A 155 -16.61 20.94 -11.35
N SER A 156 -17.75 20.78 -12.02
CA SER A 156 -18.87 21.73 -11.95
C SER A 156 -20.12 21.03 -11.42
N LYS A 157 -20.97 21.75 -10.70
CA LYS A 157 -22.31 21.27 -10.36
C LYS A 157 -23.21 21.41 -11.59
N VAL A 158 -24.02 20.39 -11.88
CA VAL A 158 -25.00 20.43 -12.96
C VAL A 158 -26.13 21.36 -12.54
N GLU A 159 -26.23 22.52 -13.17
CA GLU A 159 -27.38 23.41 -12.99
C GLU A 159 -28.55 22.88 -13.82
N ARG A 160 -29.34 21.97 -13.23
CA ARG A 160 -30.65 21.59 -13.76
C ARG A 160 -31.60 22.73 -13.43
N SER A 161 -31.77 23.67 -14.36
CA SER A 161 -32.86 24.64 -14.27
C SER A 161 -34.17 23.86 -14.16
N GLY A 162 -34.80 23.89 -12.98
CA GLY A 162 -36.13 23.33 -12.77
C GLY A 162 -37.09 23.89 -13.81
N SER A 163 -37.88 23.00 -14.42
CA SER A 163 -38.95 23.32 -15.37
C SER A 163 -39.91 24.38 -14.85
#